data_AF-A0A832J4A0-F1
#
_entry.id   AF-A0A832J4A0-F1
#
_cell.length_a   1.000
_cell.length_b   1.000
_cell.length_c   1.000
_cell.angle_alpha   90.00
_cell.angle_beta   90.00
_cell.angle_gamma   90.00
#
_symmetry.space_group_name_H-M   'P 1'
#
loop_
_entity.id
_entity.type
_entity.pdbx_description
1 polymer ?
#
loop_
_entity_poly.entity_id
_entity_poly.type
_entity_poly.pdbx_seq_one_letter_code
_entity_poly.pdbx_strand_id
1 'polypeptide(L)'
;MAKVRGRNTDLLSGVLRIFLSCVEKVLHMCCPVAPENARLGAVTFVHQFGSALNGNLRFHCCVIDGVSSAGEETLWFDQAVITPEAIAKV
;
A
#
# COMPACT_ATOMS: atom_id res chain seq x y z
N MET A 1 29.67 15.01 11.75
CA MET A 1 28.20 15.14 11.91
C MET A 1 27.62 15.81 10.68
N ALA A 2 27.06 15.04 9.74
CA ALA A 2 26.31 15.61 8.62
C ALA A 2 24.81 15.47 8.94
N LYS A 3 24.20 16.58 9.36
CA LYS A 3 22.76 16.67 9.57
C LYS A 3 22.12 16.71 8.17
N VAL A 4 21.64 15.57 7.69
CA VAL A 4 20.84 15.51 6.45
C VAL A 4 19.54 16.27 6.71
N ARG A 5 19.54 17.54 6.30
CA ARG A 5 18.40 18.44 6.33
C ARG A 5 17.62 18.23 5.03
N GLY A 6 16.33 17.90 5.11
CA GLY A 6 15.43 17.95 3.96
C GLY A 6 14.72 16.65 3.57
N ARG A 7 14.14 15.90 4.50
CA ARG A 7 13.07 14.95 4.15
C ARG A 7 11.82 15.34 4.89
N ASN A 8 10.82 15.80 4.14
CA ASN A 8 9.49 16.01 4.67
C ASN A 8 8.83 14.63 4.80
N THR A 9 9.09 13.97 5.93
CA THR A 9 8.56 12.64 6.26
C THR A 9 7.04 12.60 6.22
N ASP A 10 6.40 13.73 6.47
CA ASP A 10 4.94 13.87 6.42
C ASP A 10 4.44 13.78 4.98
N LEU A 11 5.13 14.44 4.03
CA LEU A 11 4.84 14.28 2.60
C LEU A 11 5.05 12.85 2.13
N LEU A 12 6.16 12.19 2.54
CA LEU A 12 6.43 10.80 2.15
C LEU A 12 5.37 9.84 2.70
N SER A 13 4.97 10.04 3.96
CA SER A 13 3.93 9.26 4.59
C SER A 13 2.57 9.52 3.95
N GLY A 14 2.28 10.77 3.58
CA GLY A 14 1.06 11.16 2.87
C GLY A 14 0.95 10.52 1.49
N VAL A 15 2.02 10.58 0.70
CA VAL A 15 2.07 9.94 -0.63
C VAL A 15 1.90 8.43 -0.52
N LEU A 16 2.63 7.78 0.41
CA LEU A 16 2.49 6.34 0.63
C LEU A 16 1.07 5.96 1.05
N ARG A 17 0.44 6.74 1.95
CA ARG A 17 -0.95 6.52 2.36
C ARG A 17 -1.91 6.63 1.19
N ILE A 18 -1.80 7.66 0.36
CA ILE A 18 -2.65 7.82 -0.83
C ILE A 18 -2.48 6.62 -1.77
N PHE A 19 -1.23 6.23 -2.04
CA PHE A 19 -0.94 5.07 -2.88
C PHE A 19 -1.60 3.79 -2.32
N LEU A 20 -1.36 3.46 -1.05
CA LEU A 20 -1.96 2.28 -0.41
C LEU A 20 -3.49 2.36 -0.36
N SER A 21 -4.08 3.53 -0.11
CA SER A 21 -5.53 3.70 -0.16
C SER A 21 -6.12 3.46 -1.55
N CYS A 22 -5.40 3.81 -2.63
CA CYS A 22 -5.83 3.46 -3.98
C CYS A 22 -5.75 1.94 -4.20
N VAL A 23 -4.68 1.29 -3.76
CA VAL A 23 -4.56 -0.17 -3.85
C VAL A 23 -5.67 -0.87 -3.05
N GLU A 24 -5.99 -0.41 -1.83
CA GLU A 24 -7.07 -0.98 -1.01
C GLU A 24 -8.41 -0.94 -1.74
N LYS A 25 -8.73 0.20 -2.37
CA LYS A 25 -9.96 0.36 -3.15
C LYS A 25 -10.05 -0.63 -4.30
N VAL A 26 -8.95 -0.85 -5.02
CA VAL A 26 -8.91 -1.83 -6.11
C VAL A 26 -9.10 -3.25 -5.59
N LEU A 27 -8.46 -3.60 -4.48
CA LEU A 27 -8.63 -4.92 -3.85
C LEU A 27 -10.09 -5.15 -3.43
N HIS A 28 -10.75 -4.14 -2.86
CA HIS A 28 -12.19 -4.19 -2.55
C HIS A 28 -13.06 -4.37 -3.80
N MET A 29 -12.78 -3.66 -4.90
CA MET A 29 -13.53 -3.85 -6.15
C MET A 29 -13.37 -5.28 -6.71
N CYS A 30 -12.20 -5.87 -6.53
CA CYS A 30 -11.88 -7.24 -6.95
C CYS A 30 -12.31 -8.30 -5.92
N CYS A 31 -12.92 -7.88 -4.79
CA CYS A 31 -13.35 -8.75 -3.70
C CYS A 31 -14.73 -8.30 -3.15
N PRO A 32 -15.81 -8.41 -3.94
CA PRO A 32 -17.12 -7.85 -3.58
C PRO A 32 -17.78 -8.53 -2.37
N VAL A 33 -17.27 -9.68 -1.92
CA VAL A 33 -17.74 -10.40 -0.73
C VAL A 33 -17.10 -9.89 0.56
N ALA A 34 -16.00 -9.14 0.46
CA ALA A 34 -15.29 -8.63 1.62
C ALA A 34 -16.15 -7.58 2.36
N PRO A 35 -16.16 -7.58 3.70
CA PRO A 35 -16.79 -6.53 4.49
C PRO A 35 -16.18 -5.15 4.23
N GLU A 36 -16.98 -4.08 4.34
CA GLU A 36 -16.49 -2.69 4.14
C GLU A 36 -15.35 -2.29 5.10
N ASN A 37 -15.29 -2.92 6.28
CA ASN A 37 -14.24 -2.68 7.26
C ASN A 37 -12.97 -3.51 7.03
N ALA A 38 -12.94 -4.39 6.01
CA ALA A 38 -11.75 -5.14 5.65
C ALA A 38 -10.64 -4.20 5.15
N ARG A 39 -9.39 -4.53 5.48
CA ARG A 39 -8.21 -3.70 5.20
C ARG A 39 -7.16 -4.48 4.45
N LEU A 40 -6.39 -3.80 3.61
CA LEU A 40 -5.21 -4.42 3.01
C LEU A 40 -4.11 -4.67 4.06
N GLY A 41 -3.29 -5.68 3.80
CA GLY A 41 -2.00 -5.86 4.47
C GLY A 41 -0.87 -5.48 3.52
N ALA A 42 0.07 -4.64 3.98
CA ALA A 42 1.25 -4.29 3.18
C ALA A 42 2.49 -4.02 4.05
N VAL A 43 3.65 -4.38 3.50
CA VAL A 43 4.97 -4.02 4.04
C VAL A 43 5.66 -3.12 3.02
N THR A 44 6.07 -1.93 3.44
CA THR A 44 6.74 -0.97 2.55
C THR A 44 8.17 -0.70 3.00
N PHE A 45 9.12 -0.89 2.08
CA PHE A 45 10.51 -0.48 2.25
C PHE A 45 10.74 0.85 1.54
N VAL A 46 11.20 1.85 2.28
CA VAL A 46 11.54 3.17 1.75
C VAL A 46 13.04 3.22 1.49
N HIS A 47 13.43 3.14 0.23
CA HIS A 47 14.83 3.12 -0.17
C HIS A 47 15.21 4.43 -0.84
N GLN A 48 16.42 4.93 -0.52
CA GLN A 48 17.04 6.04 -1.22
C GLN A 48 18.26 5.49 -1.94
N PHE A 49 18.24 5.50 -3.27
CA PHE A 49 19.35 5.02 -4.07
C PHE A 49 20.07 6.20 -4.73
N GLY A 50 21.32 6.45 -4.33
CA GLY A 50 22.15 7.51 -4.90
C GLY A 50 23.19 8.08 -3.94
N SER A 51 24.25 8.67 -4.49
CA SER A 51 25.12 9.58 -3.73
C SER A 51 24.35 10.87 -3.39
N ALA A 52 24.91 11.73 -2.54
CA ALA A 52 24.23 12.91 -1.98
C ALA A 52 23.53 13.87 -2.99
N LEU A 53 23.80 13.72 -4.30
CA LEU A 53 23.23 14.53 -5.38
C LEU A 53 22.07 13.87 -6.14
N ASN A 54 21.76 12.58 -5.90
CA ASN A 54 20.66 11.89 -6.58
C ASN A 54 19.61 11.41 -5.56
N GLY A 55 18.60 12.26 -5.31
CA GLY A 55 17.54 12.05 -4.33
C GLY A 55 16.46 11.04 -4.77
N ASN A 56 16.83 9.99 -5.51
CA ASN A 56 15.88 9.00 -6.02
C ASN A 56 15.34 8.12 -4.89
N LEU A 57 14.26 8.60 -4.28
CA LEU A 57 13.47 7.86 -3.31
C LEU A 57 12.55 6.88 -4.03
N ARG A 58 12.52 5.63 -3.57
CA ARG A 58 11.64 4.57 -4.07
C ARG A 58 10.89 3.92 -2.92
N PHE A 59 9.60 3.65 -3.15
CA PHE A 59 8.79 2.80 -2.30
C PHE A 59 8.76 1.40 -2.93
N HIS A 60 9.19 0.40 -2.17
CA HIS A 60 8.98 -1.00 -2.50
C HIS A 60 7.87 -1.51 -1.60
N CYS A 61 6.66 -1.62 -2.13
CA CYS A 61 5.48 -2.08 -1.40
C CYS A 61 5.21 -3.55 -1.75
N CYS A 62 5.27 -4.43 -0.76
CA CYS A 62 4.76 -5.79 -0.85
C CYS A 62 3.34 -5.79 -0.27
N VAL A 63 2.33 -6.04 -1.11
CA VAL A 63 0.92 -6.00 -0.74
C VAL A 63 0.35 -7.41 -0.90
N ILE A 64 -0.44 -7.85 0.07
CA ILE A 64 -1.15 -9.14 0.01
C ILE A 64 -2.26 -9.04 -1.05
N ASP A 65 -2.54 -10.12 -1.76
CA ASP A 65 -3.53 -10.23 -2.84
C ASP A 65 -4.99 -10.32 -2.34
N GLY A 66 -5.34 -9.51 -1.34
CA GLY A 66 -6.68 -9.49 -0.76
C GLY A 66 -6.80 -8.54 0.42
N VAL A 67 -7.94 -8.62 1.10
CA VAL A 67 -8.22 -7.81 2.29
C VAL A 67 -8.53 -8.70 3.47
N SER A 68 -8.27 -8.19 4.68
CA SER A 68 -8.52 -8.89 5.92
C SER A 68 -9.51 -8.16 6.80
N SER A 69 -10.43 -8.89 7.41
CA SER A 69 -11.38 -8.37 8.39
C SER A 69 -11.18 -9.06 9.74
N ALA A 70 -11.37 -8.30 10.82
CA ALA A 70 -11.26 -8.83 12.18
C ALA A 70 -12.62 -9.35 12.66
N GLY A 71 -12.66 -10.60 13.09
CA GLY A 71 -13.67 -11.15 14.01
C GLY A 71 -13.20 -11.07 15.46
N GLU A 72 -13.98 -11.60 16.40
CA GLU A 72 -13.65 -11.52 17.84
C GLU A 72 -12.30 -12.18 18.19
N GLU A 73 -12.02 -13.36 17.64
CA GLU A 73 -10.76 -14.09 17.86
C GLU A 73 -10.17 -14.65 16.56
N THR A 74 -10.60 -14.13 15.41
CA THR A 74 -10.21 -14.65 14.10
C THR A 74 -9.92 -13.52 13.14
N LEU A 75 -8.93 -13.71 12.28
CA LEU A 75 -8.68 -12.85 11.13
C LEU A 75 -9.19 -13.59 9.89
N TRP A 76 -10.17 -13.00 9.20
CA TRP A 76 -10.63 -13.49 7.92
C TRP A 76 -9.81 -12.86 6.81
N PHE A 77 -9.54 -13.61 5.76
CA PHE A 77 -8.86 -13.13 4.57
C PHE A 77 -9.70 -13.46 3.35
N ASP A 78 -10.08 -12.41 2.62
CA ASP A 78 -10.83 -12.50 1.38
C ASP A 78 -9.88 -12.16 0.22
N GLN A 79 -9.55 -13.18 -0.57
CA GLN A 79 -8.63 -13.02 -1.70
C GLN A 79 -9.30 -12.19 -2.81
N ALA A 80 -8.57 -11.22 -3.35
CA ALA A 80 -9.01 -10.43 -4.48
C ALA A 80 -8.74 -11.20 -5.79
N VAL A 81 -9.74 -11.29 -6.66
CA VAL A 81 -9.57 -11.88 -7.99
C VAL A 81 -9.22 -10.76 -8.98
N ILE A 82 -7.93 -10.57 -9.22
CA ILE A 82 -7.43 -9.50 -10.09
C ILE A 82 -7.42 -10.00 -11.54
N THR A 83 -8.41 -9.58 -12.34
CA THR A 83 -8.46 -9.86 -13.78
C THR A 83 -7.95 -8.66 -14.59
N PRO A 84 -7.50 -8.85 -15.85
CA PRO A 84 -7.13 -7.74 -16.73
C PRO A 84 -8.24 -6.70 -16.89
N GLU A 85 -9.51 -7.13 -16.93
CA GLU A 85 -10.68 -6.25 -17.04
C GLU A 85 -10.88 -5.41 -15.78
N ALA A 86 -10.56 -5.97 -14.60
CA ALA A 86 -10.60 -5.22 -13.35
C ALA A 86 -9.50 -4.15 -13.30
N ILE A 87 -8.29 -4.47 -13.78
CA ILE A 87 -7.18 -3.51 -13.88
C ILE A 87 -7.53 -2.36 -14.83
N ALA A 88 -8.19 -2.64 -15.95
CA ALA A 88 -8.54 -1.62 -16.95
C ALA A 88 -9.56 -0.57 -16.47
N LYS A 89 -10.22 -0.78 -15.32
CA LYS A 89 -11.22 0.12 -14.74
C LYS A 89 -10.66 1.05 -13.66
N VAL A 90 -9.39 0.89 -13.31
CA VAL A 90 -8.64 1.69 -12.32
C VAL A 90 -7.95 2.86 -13.01
#